data_AF-A0A3N5GLE6-F1
#
_entry.id   AF-A0A3N5GLE6-F1
#
_cell.length_a   1.000
_cell.length_b   1.000
_cell.length_c   1.000
_cell.angle_alpha   90.00
_cell.angle_beta   90.00
_cell.angle_gamma   90.00
#
_symmetry.space_group_name_H-M   'P 1'
#
loop_
_entity.id
_entity.type
_entity.pdbx_description
1 polymer ?
#
loop_
_entity_poly.entity_id
_entity_poly.type
_entity_poly.pdbx_seq_one_letter_code
_entity_poly.pdbx_strand_id
1 'polypeptide(L)'
;MPTSLDPQPGENEIECARCGAIFSIELARCPQCGVNLYEPDDDGGRKPRAFQPHPQGFSAKIGDFFRRLTGQPHPAEGLFNQSLQQAGLYNDLLRKTGGDRAAVERLIAFERQKLPNATRTTWLENAVKRWEGDNQ
;
A
#
# COMPACT_ATOMS: atom_id res chain seq x y z
N MET A 1 -7.33 25.98 38.79
CA MET A 1 -7.55 24.99 37.72
C MET A 1 -6.85 25.52 36.48
N PRO A 2 -5.92 24.78 35.86
CA PRO A 2 -5.23 25.27 34.67
C PRO A 2 -6.23 25.31 33.52
N THR A 3 -6.46 26.51 32.97
CA THR A 3 -7.24 26.72 31.76
C THR A 3 -6.46 26.15 30.59
N SER A 4 -7.05 25.17 29.90
CA SER A 4 -6.52 24.59 28.67
C SER A 4 -6.16 25.70 27.69
N LEU A 5 -4.88 25.73 27.30
CA LEU A 5 -4.27 26.66 26.34
C LEU A 5 -4.34 26.09 24.92
N ASP A 6 -5.21 25.13 24.65
CA ASP A 6 -5.48 24.72 23.28
C ASP A 6 -6.45 25.73 22.65
N PRO A 7 -6.03 26.47 21.60
CA PRO A 7 -6.97 27.28 20.85
C PRO A 7 -8.05 26.34 20.33
N GLN A 8 -9.29 26.52 20.79
CA GLN A 8 -10.42 25.81 20.21
C GLN A 8 -10.38 26.10 18.71
N PRO A 9 -10.36 25.06 17.86
CA PRO A 9 -10.43 25.28 16.42
C PRO A 9 -11.63 26.18 16.15
N GLY A 10 -11.49 27.11 15.20
CA GLY A 10 -12.61 27.93 14.79
C GLY A 10 -13.81 27.05 14.45
N GLU A 11 -15.02 27.58 14.56
CA GLU A 11 -16.29 26.85 14.41
C GLU A 11 -16.35 25.99 13.14
N ASN A 12 -15.55 26.33 12.13
CA ASN A 12 -15.50 25.71 10.81
C ASN A 12 -14.11 25.12 10.47
N GLU A 13 -13.25 24.82 11.45
CA GLU A 13 -11.92 24.23 11.26
C GLU A 13 -11.83 22.83 11.88
N ILE A 14 -11.18 21.91 11.17
CA ILE A 14 -11.06 20.51 11.56
C ILE A 14 -9.67 19.98 11.26
N GLU A 15 -9.17 19.11 12.14
CA GLU A 15 -7.88 18.44 11.97
C GLU A 15 -8.03 17.15 11.16
N CYS A 16 -7.17 16.97 10.16
CA CYS A 16 -7.14 15.75 9.36
C CYS A 16 -6.52 14.59 10.15
N ALA A 17 -7.31 13.54 10.45
CA ALA A 17 -6.82 12.34 11.14
C ALA A 17 -5.67 11.59 10.43
N ARG A 18 -5.43 11.83 9.13
CA ARG A 18 -4.34 11.19 8.39
C ARG A 18 -3.03 11.97 8.42
N CYS A 19 -3.08 13.31 8.45
CA CYS A 19 -1.90 14.14 8.27
C CYS A 19 -1.75 15.29 9.26
N GLY A 20 -2.69 15.47 10.19
CA GLY A 20 -2.66 16.50 11.23
C GLY A 20 -2.86 17.93 10.71
N ALA A 21 -3.15 18.12 9.43
CA ALA A 21 -3.42 19.46 8.88
C ALA A 21 -4.77 19.97 9.39
N ILE A 22 -4.81 21.21 9.89
CA ILE A 22 -6.05 21.93 10.20
C ILE A 22 -6.50 22.64 8.93
N PHE A 23 -7.74 22.40 8.52
CA PHE A 23 -8.34 23.02 7.34
C PHE A 23 -9.84 23.22 7.57
N SER A 24 -10.47 24.02 6.70
CA SER A 24 -11.90 24.31 6.85
C SER A 24 -12.77 23.10 6.54
N ILE A 25 -13.80 22.88 7.36
CA ILE A 25 -14.81 21.82 7.18
C ILE A 25 -15.59 21.94 5.86
N GLU A 26 -15.63 23.13 5.25
CA GLU A 26 -16.26 23.35 3.94
C GLU A 26 -15.53 22.61 2.81
N LEU A 27 -14.26 22.23 3.02
CA LEU A 27 -13.54 21.40 2.06
C LEU A 27 -13.92 19.94 2.25
N ALA A 28 -14.57 19.36 1.24
CA ALA A 28 -14.87 17.92 1.19
C ALA A 28 -13.62 17.01 1.22
N ARG A 29 -12.42 17.57 0.99
CA ARG A 29 -11.13 16.87 0.96
C ARG A 29 -10.03 17.65 1.65
N CYS A 30 -9.20 16.94 2.40
CA CYS A 30 -7.98 17.51 2.96
C CYS A 30 -7.03 17.94 1.82
N PRO A 31 -6.60 19.22 1.75
CA PRO A 31 -5.72 19.71 0.69
C PRO A 31 -4.31 19.12 0.74
N GLN A 32 -3.88 18.61 1.91
CA GLN A 32 -2.53 18.08 2.11
C GLN A 32 -2.39 16.60 1.73
N CYS A 33 -3.39 15.77 2.05
CA CYS A 33 -3.31 14.32 1.84
C CYS A 33 -4.43 13.72 0.98
N GLY A 34 -5.40 14.54 0.55
CA GLY A 34 -6.49 14.15 -0.34
C GLY A 34 -7.56 13.25 0.27
N VAL A 35 -7.56 13.06 1.59
CA VAL A 35 -8.61 12.28 2.28
C VAL A 35 -9.95 13.00 2.23
N ASN A 36 -11.01 12.28 1.87
CA ASN A 36 -12.38 12.78 1.92
C ASN A 36 -12.85 12.91 3.38
N LEU A 37 -13.50 14.01 3.71
CA LEU A 37 -14.07 14.24 5.04
C LEU A 37 -15.43 13.59 5.21
N TYR A 38 -16.21 13.66 4.14
CA TYR A 38 -17.52 13.04 4.06
C TYR A 38 -17.41 11.82 3.16
N GLU A 39 -18.08 10.75 3.58
CA GLU A 39 -18.41 9.69 2.65
C GLU A 39 -19.30 10.32 1.57
N PRO A 40 -19.00 10.14 0.27
CA PRO A 40 -19.89 10.68 -0.76
C PRO A 40 -21.28 10.11 -0.54
N ASP A 41 -22.28 10.98 -0.39
CA ASP A 41 -23.67 10.57 -0.27
C ASP A 41 -24.03 9.73 -1.52
N ASP A 42 -24.22 8.43 -1.33
CA ASP A 42 -24.77 7.53 -2.34
C ASP A 42 -26.25 7.92 -2.49
N ASP A 43 -26.54 8.82 -3.45
CA ASP A 43 -27.89 9.29 -3.76
C ASP A 43 -28.86 8.10 -3.85
N GLY A 44 -29.67 7.88 -2.81
CA GLY A 44 -30.74 6.90 -2.78
C GLY A 44 -30.30 5.43 -2.71
N GLY A 45 -30.00 4.96 -1.50
CA GLY A 45 -30.26 3.56 -1.11
C GLY A 45 -29.50 2.48 -1.86
N ARG A 46 -28.34 2.78 -2.46
CA ARG A 46 -27.42 1.75 -2.92
C ARG A 46 -26.40 1.47 -1.83
N LYS A 47 -26.59 0.34 -1.14
CA LYS A 47 -25.51 -0.34 -0.41
C LYS A 47 -24.25 -0.34 -1.29
N PRO A 48 -23.05 -0.19 -0.70
CA PRO A 48 -21.81 -0.16 -1.47
C PRO A 48 -21.81 -1.35 -2.41
N ARG A 49 -21.72 -1.07 -3.72
CA ARG A 49 -21.57 -2.11 -4.72
C ARG A 49 -20.19 -2.73 -4.50
N ALA A 50 -20.13 -3.73 -3.63
CA ALA A 50 -19.11 -4.76 -3.67
C ALA A 50 -18.91 -5.10 -5.14
N PHE A 51 -17.67 -4.96 -5.60
CA PHE A 51 -17.23 -5.16 -6.99
C PHE A 51 -18.13 -6.17 -7.71
N GLN A 52 -19.04 -5.70 -8.56
CA GLN A 52 -19.96 -6.56 -9.30
C GLN A 52 -19.34 -6.87 -10.66
N PRO A 53 -18.70 -8.02 -10.87
CA PRO A 53 -18.58 -8.54 -12.22
C PRO A 53 -19.99 -8.94 -12.68
N HIS A 54 -20.48 -8.35 -13.77
CA HIS A 54 -21.77 -8.71 -14.36
C HIS A 54 -21.64 -8.72 -15.89
N PRO A 55 -22.42 -9.52 -16.65
CA PRO A 55 -23.12 -10.78 -16.35
C PRO A 55 -22.87 -11.90 -17.40
N GLN A 56 -23.24 -13.16 -17.09
CA GLN A 56 -24.26 -13.93 -17.83
C GLN A 56 -24.30 -15.42 -17.41
N GLY A 57 -25.51 -15.92 -17.18
CA GLY A 57 -25.83 -17.36 -17.24
C GLY A 57 -26.04 -18.05 -15.90
N PHE A 58 -26.95 -19.03 -15.92
CA PHE A 58 -27.52 -19.87 -14.85
C PHE A 58 -26.55 -20.58 -13.85
N SER A 59 -25.27 -20.22 -13.83
CA SER A 59 -24.18 -21.01 -13.20
C SER A 59 -23.65 -20.44 -11.86
N ALA A 60 -24.14 -19.27 -11.42
CA ALA A 60 -23.55 -18.54 -10.29
C ALA A 60 -23.69 -19.21 -8.90
N LYS A 61 -24.62 -20.16 -8.74
CA LYS A 61 -24.82 -20.86 -7.44
C LYS A 61 -23.89 -22.07 -7.23
N ILE A 62 -23.18 -22.52 -8.27
CA ILE A 62 -22.27 -23.68 -8.17
C ILE A 62 -20.84 -23.21 -7.82
N GLY A 63 -20.48 -21.97 -8.14
CA GLY A 63 -19.14 -21.42 -7.92
C GLY A 63 -18.76 -21.24 -6.44
N ASP A 64 -19.70 -20.77 -5.60
CA ASP A 64 -19.43 -20.57 -4.16
C ASP A 64 -19.29 -21.88 -3.38
N PHE A 65 -19.97 -22.94 -3.82
CA PHE A 65 -19.84 -24.27 -3.21
C PHE A 65 -18.51 -24.94 -3.61
N PHE A 66 -18.07 -24.76 -4.86
CA PHE A 66 -16.75 -25.23 -5.31
C PHE A 66 -15.59 -24.52 -4.58
N ARG A 67 -15.70 -23.21 -4.29
CA ARG A 67 -14.65 -22.45 -3.57
C ARG A 67 -14.39 -22.95 -2.15
N ARG A 68 -15.43 -23.41 -1.43
CA ARG A 68 -15.27 -24.04 -0.10
C ARG A 68 -14.65 -25.43 -0.17
N LEU A 69 -14.78 -26.12 -1.30
CA LEU A 69 -14.27 -27.49 -1.51
C LEU A 69 -12.83 -27.52 -2.08
N THR A 70 -12.41 -26.51 -2.84
CA THR A 70 -11.10 -26.52 -3.51
C THR A 70 -9.98 -25.82 -2.75
N GLY A 71 -10.25 -25.20 -1.59
CA GLY A 71 -9.20 -24.63 -0.72
C GLY A 71 -8.21 -23.71 -1.43
N GLN A 72 -8.63 -23.03 -2.51
CA GLN A 72 -7.69 -22.22 -3.27
C GLN A 72 -7.36 -20.94 -2.49
N PRO A 73 -6.05 -20.68 -2.26
CA PRO A 73 -5.59 -19.48 -1.54
C PRO A 73 -6.06 -18.21 -2.25
N HIS A 74 -6.42 -17.18 -1.49
CA HIS A 74 -6.89 -15.94 -2.06
C HIS A 74 -5.77 -15.26 -2.87
N PRO A 75 -6.06 -14.67 -4.04
CA PRO A 75 -5.06 -13.95 -4.85
C PRO A 75 -4.37 -12.80 -4.10
N ALA A 76 -4.99 -12.30 -3.03
CA ALA A 76 -4.39 -11.32 -2.14
C ALA A 76 -3.13 -11.85 -1.41
N GLU A 77 -3.10 -13.14 -1.05
CA GLU A 77 -1.98 -13.77 -0.34
C GLU A 77 -0.70 -13.75 -1.18
N GLY A 78 -0.81 -13.82 -2.51
CA GLY A 78 0.32 -13.69 -3.44
C GLY A 78 0.97 -12.30 -3.39
N LEU A 79 0.18 -11.23 -3.24
CA LEU A 79 0.69 -9.86 -3.15
C LEU A 79 1.42 -9.60 -1.82
N PHE A 80 0.87 -10.13 -0.72
CA PHE A 80 1.52 -10.04 0.59
C PHE A 80 2.82 -10.84 0.65
N ASN A 81 2.85 -12.03 0.06
CA ASN A 81 4.07 -12.83 0.01
C ASN A 81 5.17 -12.13 -0.79
N GLN A 82 4.82 -11.48 -1.90
CA GLN A 82 5.79 -10.75 -2.72
C GLN A 82 6.36 -9.52 -1.98
N SER A 83 5.53 -8.76 -1.24
CA SER A 83 6.00 -7.61 -0.47
C SER A 83 6.87 -8.01 0.72
N LEU A 84 6.53 -9.10 1.41
CA LEU A 84 7.34 -9.65 2.51
C LEU A 84 8.69 -10.17 2.01
N GLN A 85 8.71 -10.90 0.89
CA GLN A 85 9.95 -11.37 0.27
C GLN A 85 10.85 -10.18 -0.13
N GLN A 86 10.24 -9.13 -0.71
CA GLN A 86 10.96 -7.92 -1.08
C GLN A 86 11.58 -7.22 0.14
N ALA A 87 10.84 -7.11 1.25
CA ALA A 87 11.34 -6.54 2.50
C ALA A 87 12.49 -7.38 3.09
N GLY A 88 12.40 -8.71 3.03
CA GLY A 88 13.45 -9.62 3.47
C GLY A 88 14.77 -9.41 2.73
N LEU A 89 14.72 -9.37 1.39
CA LEU A 89 15.89 -9.13 0.54
C LEU A 89 16.51 -7.75 0.77
N TYR A 90 15.68 -6.72 0.93
CA TYR A 90 16.14 -5.37 1.20
C TYR A 90 16.83 -5.27 2.59
N ASN A 91 16.26 -5.90 3.61
CA ASN A 91 16.87 -5.97 4.93
C ASN A 91 18.19 -6.73 4.93
N ASP A 92 18.30 -7.80 4.14
CA ASP A 92 19.55 -8.54 4.00
C ASP A 92 20.65 -7.69 3.34
N LEU A 93 20.32 -6.96 2.26
CA LEU A 93 21.19 -5.96 1.64
C LEU A 93 21.64 -4.89 2.64
N LEU A 94 20.71 -4.37 3.45
CA LEU A 94 21.04 -3.41 4.50
C LEU A 94 22.00 -3.98 5.53
N ARG A 95 21.75 -5.20 6.00
CA ARG A 95 22.63 -5.87 6.97
C ARG A 95 24.03 -6.06 6.40
N LYS A 96 24.12 -6.50 5.14
CA LYS A 96 25.38 -6.72 4.41
C LYS A 96 26.17 -5.42 4.21
N THR A 97 25.49 -4.33 3.87
CA THR A 97 26.10 -3.00 3.67
C THR A 97 26.34 -2.21 4.97
N GLY A 98 26.19 -2.83 6.15
CA GLY A 98 26.40 -2.15 7.44
C GLY A 98 25.34 -1.11 7.76
N GLY A 99 24.15 -1.19 7.14
CA GLY A 99 23.05 -0.26 7.33
C GLY A 99 23.03 0.93 6.38
N ASP A 100 23.96 1.01 5.41
CA ASP A 100 24.01 2.11 4.44
C ASP A 100 22.90 1.98 3.39
N ARG A 101 21.77 2.65 3.62
CA ARG A 101 20.66 2.76 2.66
C ARG A 101 21.09 3.35 1.33
N ALA A 102 22.04 4.28 1.30
CA ALA A 102 22.45 4.92 0.05
C ALA A 102 23.26 3.95 -0.83
N ALA A 103 24.06 3.06 -0.24
CA ALA A 103 24.70 1.96 -0.98
C ALA A 103 23.67 0.99 -1.56
N VAL A 104 22.67 0.58 -0.77
CA VAL A 104 21.61 -0.34 -1.21
C VAL A 104 20.81 0.25 -2.39
N GLU A 105 20.35 1.49 -2.28
CA GLU A 105 19.58 2.13 -3.36
C GLU A 105 20.40 2.32 -4.64
N ARG A 106 21.72 2.56 -4.54
CA ARG A 106 22.61 2.59 -5.72
C ARG A 106 22.70 1.25 -6.42
N LEU A 107 22.80 0.15 -5.67
CA LEU A 107 22.81 -1.21 -6.23
C LEU A 107 21.49 -1.52 -6.94
N ILE A 108 20.36 -1.20 -6.30
CA ILE A 108 19.03 -1.41 -6.90
C ILE A 108 18.86 -0.53 -8.15
N ALA A 109 19.30 0.73 -8.11
CA ALA A 109 19.22 1.65 -9.25
C ALA A 109 20.06 1.15 -10.44
N PHE A 110 21.24 0.58 -10.16
CA PHE A 110 22.07 -0.04 -11.19
C PHE A 110 21.37 -1.23 -11.85
N GLU A 111 20.82 -2.15 -11.05
CA GLU A 111 20.11 -3.33 -11.59
C GLU A 111 18.84 -2.93 -12.35
N ARG A 112 18.15 -1.87 -11.89
CA ARG A 112 17.00 -1.30 -12.60
C ARG A 112 17.40 -0.73 -13.97
N GLN A 113 18.55 -0.09 -14.08
CA GLN A 113 19.05 0.41 -15.38
C GLN A 113 19.42 -0.73 -16.33
N LYS A 114 19.99 -1.82 -15.79
CA LYS A 114 20.39 -2.99 -16.58
C LYS A 114 19.18 -3.81 -17.07
N LEU A 115 18.15 -3.95 -16.23
CA LEU A 115 16.96 -4.75 -16.50
C LEU A 115 15.68 -3.93 -16.21
N PRO A 116 15.32 -2.94 -17.06
CA PRO A 116 14.20 -2.04 -16.79
C PRO A 116 12.84 -2.75 -16.75
N ASN A 117 12.71 -3.89 -17.42
CA ASN A 117 11.46 -4.66 -17.49
C ASN A 117 11.33 -5.73 -16.40
N ALA A 118 12.34 -5.91 -15.54
CA ALA A 118 12.29 -6.91 -14.49
C ALA A 118 11.50 -6.43 -13.26
N THR A 119 11.12 -7.37 -12.40
CA THR A 119 10.39 -7.03 -11.16
C THR A 119 11.35 -6.48 -10.11
N ARG A 120 10.82 -5.72 -9.15
CA ARG A 120 11.60 -5.20 -8.03
C ARG A 120 12.29 -6.31 -7.21
N THR A 121 11.63 -7.45 -7.03
CA THR A 121 12.22 -8.62 -6.37
C THR A 121 13.46 -9.10 -7.12
N THR A 122 13.39 -9.19 -8.45
CA THR A 122 14.53 -9.58 -9.30
C THR A 122 15.69 -8.59 -9.18
N TRP A 123 15.43 -7.28 -9.13
CA TRP A 123 16.49 -6.29 -8.92
C TRP A 123 17.18 -6.46 -7.56
N LEU A 124 16.41 -6.73 -6.50
CA LEU A 124 16.96 -6.97 -5.17
C LEU A 124 17.78 -8.26 -5.11
N GLU A 125 17.30 -9.35 -5.70
CA GLU A 125 18.04 -10.61 -5.77
C GLU A 125 19.37 -10.45 -6.52
N ASN A 126 19.36 -9.75 -7.66
CA ASN A 126 20.57 -9.48 -8.42
C ASN A 126 21.53 -8.56 -7.65
N ALA A 127 21.00 -7.56 -6.95
CA ALA A 127 21.80 -6.67 -6.11
C ALA A 127 22.48 -7.43 -4.96
N VAL A 128 21.79 -8.39 -4.30
CA VAL A 128 22.39 -9.28 -3.29
C VAL A 128 23.53 -10.09 -3.89
N LYS A 129 23.26 -10.83 -4.98
CA LYS A 129 24.26 -11.69 -5.63
C LYS A 129 25.50 -10.92 -6.07
N ARG A 130 25.30 -9.71 -6.58
CA ARG A 130 26.40 -8.84 -6.98
C ARG A 130 27.22 -8.39 -5.79
N TRP A 131 26.56 -7.89 -4.74
CA TRP A 131 27.26 -7.46 -3.53
C TRP A 131 28.07 -8.61 -2.92
N GLU A 132 27.53 -9.84 -2.94
CA GLU A 132 28.25 -11.03 -2.50
C GLU A 132 29.49 -11.31 -3.35
N GLY A 133 29.38 -11.22 -4.67
CA GLY A 133 30.53 -11.38 -5.56
C GLY A 133 31.57 -10.26 -5.43
N ASP A 134 31.16 -9.04 -5.12
CA ASP A 134 32.05 -7.88 -4.98
C ASP A 134 32.75 -7.84 -3.59
N ASN A 135 32.23 -8.54 -2.57
CA ASN A 135 32.76 -8.56 -1.19
C ASN A 135 33.32 -9.92 -0.73
N GLN A 136 33.52 -10.85 -1.66
CA GLN A 136 34.14 -12.17 -1.40
C GLN A 136 35.60 -12.18 -1.85
#